data_AF-A0A2J8J613-F1
#
_entry.id   AF-A0A2J8J613-F1
#
_cell.length_a   1.000
_cell.length_b   1.000
_cell.length_c   1.000
_cell.angle_alpha   90.00
_cell.angle_beta   90.00
_cell.angle_gamma   90.00
#
_symmetry.space_group_name_H-M   'P 1'
#
loop_
_entity.id
_entity.type
_entity.pdbx_description
1 polymer ?
#
loop_
_entity_poly.entity_id
_entity_poly.type
_entity_poly.pdbx_seq_one_letter_code
_entity_poly.pdbx_strand_id
1 'polypeptide(L)'
;YEGYDSTANPTVSNVFSTAAFRFGHATIHPLVRRLDASFQEHPDLPGLWLHQAFFSPWTLLRGGYNEWREFCGLPRLETPADLSTAITSRSVADKILDLYKHPDNVDVWLGGLAENFLPRARTGPLFACLIGKQMKALRDGDWFWWENSHVFTDAQRRELEKHSLSRVICDNTGLTRVPVDAFQVGKFPEDFESCDSIPGVNLEAWRETFPQDDKCGFPESVENGDFVHCEESGRRVLVYSCRHGYELQGREQLTCTQEGWDFQPPLCKDVNECADGAHPPCHASARCRNTKGGFQCLCADPYELGDDGRTCV
;
A
#
# COMPACT_ATOMS: atom_id res chain seq x y z
N TYR A 1 -11.85 27.49 -11.53
CA TYR A 1 -11.29 27.35 -10.18
C TYR A 1 -11.01 28.74 -9.68
N GLU A 2 -11.70 29.17 -8.62
CA GLU A 2 -11.70 30.56 -8.13
C GLU A 2 -11.04 30.71 -6.75
N GLY A 3 -10.33 29.68 -6.29
CA GLY A 3 -9.70 29.62 -4.97
C GLY A 3 -10.36 28.59 -4.04
N TYR A 4 -9.67 28.28 -2.94
CA TYR A 4 -10.15 27.41 -1.88
C TYR A 4 -11.17 28.15 -0.99
N ASP A 5 -12.35 27.56 -0.81
CA ASP A 5 -13.38 28.05 0.10
C ASP A 5 -13.39 27.17 1.36
N SER A 6 -12.86 27.72 2.45
CA SER A 6 -12.80 27.05 3.76
C SER A 6 -14.17 26.90 4.43
N THR A 7 -15.23 27.54 3.92
CA THR A 7 -16.59 27.43 4.44
C THR A 7 -17.41 26.33 3.76
N ALA A 8 -16.93 25.81 2.64
CA ALA A 8 -17.57 24.70 1.93
C ALA A 8 -17.42 23.40 2.73
N ASN A 9 -18.53 22.68 2.96
CA ASN A 9 -18.51 21.37 3.60
C ASN A 9 -18.24 20.27 2.56
N PRO A 10 -17.07 19.59 2.57
CA PRO A 10 -16.72 18.57 1.58
C PRO A 10 -17.32 17.19 1.89
N THR A 11 -18.11 17.05 2.96
CA THR A 11 -18.66 15.77 3.39
C THR A 11 -19.64 15.22 2.36
N VAL A 12 -19.51 13.93 2.02
CA VAL A 12 -20.44 13.25 1.13
C VAL A 12 -21.82 13.19 1.79
N SER A 13 -22.83 13.79 1.15
CA SER A 13 -24.19 13.76 1.69
C SER A 13 -24.77 12.34 1.67
N ASN A 14 -25.62 12.04 2.65
CA ASN A 14 -26.28 10.74 2.77
C ASN A 14 -27.07 10.42 1.48
N VAL A 15 -27.85 11.39 0.97
CA VAL A 15 -28.63 11.22 -0.26
C VAL A 15 -27.75 10.95 -1.49
N PHE A 16 -26.55 11.53 -1.54
CA PHE A 16 -25.61 11.27 -2.63
C PHE A 16 -25.10 9.82 -2.57
N SER A 17 -24.60 9.38 -1.42
CA SER A 17 -24.00 8.03 -1.26
C SER A 17 -25.02 6.89 -1.27
N THR A 18 -26.22 7.08 -0.71
CA THR A 18 -27.21 6.00 -0.57
C THR A 18 -28.20 5.90 -1.74
N ALA A 19 -28.36 6.97 -2.54
CA ALA A 19 -29.33 7.02 -3.62
C ALA A 19 -28.76 7.56 -4.94
N ALA A 20 -28.32 8.82 -4.99
CA ALA A 20 -27.99 9.48 -6.26
C ALA A 20 -26.85 8.77 -7.01
N PHE A 21 -25.78 8.38 -6.30
CA PHE A 21 -24.63 7.71 -6.90
C PHE A 21 -24.90 6.23 -7.26
N ARG A 22 -26.05 5.69 -6.86
CA ARG A 22 -26.50 4.34 -7.25
C ARG A 22 -27.20 4.31 -8.61
N PHE A 23 -27.26 5.43 -9.33
CA PHE A 23 -27.78 5.45 -10.71
C PHE A 23 -27.07 4.42 -11.62
N GLY A 24 -25.81 4.10 -11.33
CA GLY A 24 -25.04 3.06 -12.03
C GLY A 24 -25.70 1.68 -12.00
N HIS A 25 -26.59 1.39 -11.06
CA HIS A 25 -27.36 0.13 -11.09
C HIS A 25 -28.27 0.02 -12.32
N ALA A 26 -28.74 1.15 -12.87
CA ALA A 26 -29.55 1.16 -14.09
C ALA A 26 -28.71 0.94 -15.37
N THR A 27 -27.39 1.06 -15.29
CA THR A 27 -26.49 0.86 -16.43
C THR A 27 -25.91 -0.55 -16.50
N ILE A 28 -26.25 -1.42 -15.54
CA ILE A 28 -25.72 -2.79 -15.47
C ILE A 28 -26.46 -3.68 -16.47
N HIS A 29 -25.71 -4.32 -17.37
CA HIS A 29 -26.26 -5.27 -18.32
C HIS A 29 -26.55 -6.63 -17.63
N PRO A 30 -27.69 -7.30 -17.93
CA PRO A 30 -28.09 -8.55 -17.25
C PRO A 30 -27.28 -9.78 -17.69
N LEU A 31 -26.48 -9.65 -18.74
CA LEU A 31 -25.67 -10.72 -19.32
C LEU A 31 -24.19 -10.31 -19.33
N VAL A 32 -23.34 -11.13 -18.72
CA VAL A 32 -21.88 -11.05 -18.78
C VAL A 32 -21.42 -11.94 -19.92
N ARG A 33 -20.93 -11.32 -21.01
CA ARG A 33 -20.39 -12.06 -22.16
C ARG A 33 -18.98 -12.54 -21.86
N ARG A 34 -18.67 -13.76 -22.28
CA ARG A 34 -17.34 -14.36 -22.17
C ARG A 34 -16.78 -14.50 -23.57
N LEU A 35 -15.65 -13.84 -23.81
CA LEU A 35 -15.03 -13.75 -25.13
C LEU A 35 -13.75 -14.58 -25.17
N ASP A 36 -13.46 -15.15 -26.34
CA ASP A 36 -12.19 -15.83 -26.60
C ASP A 36 -11.06 -14.84 -26.93
N ALA A 37 -9.87 -15.38 -27.23
CA ALA A 37 -8.68 -14.59 -27.56
C ALA A 37 -8.82 -13.75 -28.85
N SER A 38 -9.82 -14.04 -29.68
CA SER A 38 -10.19 -13.30 -30.89
C SER A 38 -11.37 -12.35 -30.69
N PHE A 39 -11.78 -12.12 -29.43
CA PHE A 39 -12.90 -11.27 -29.03
C PHE A 39 -14.27 -11.73 -29.59
N GLN A 40 -14.42 -13.02 -29.92
CA GLN A 40 -15.70 -13.62 -30.28
C GLN A 40 -16.33 -14.31 -29.07
N GLU A 41 -17.64 -14.56 -29.10
CA GLU A 41 -18.29 -15.32 -28.02
C GLU A 41 -17.68 -16.72 -27.96
N HIS A 42 -17.20 -17.07 -26.76
CA HIS A 42 -16.43 -18.28 -26.57
C HIS A 42 -17.32 -19.51 -26.84
N PRO A 43 -16.94 -20.43 -27.76
CA PRO A 43 -17.82 -21.49 -28.26
C PRO A 43 -18.32 -22.43 -27.16
N ASP A 44 -17.48 -22.71 -26.16
CA ASP A 44 -17.82 -23.63 -25.05
C ASP A 44 -18.29 -22.92 -23.78
N LEU A 45 -18.28 -21.58 -23.74
CA LEU A 45 -18.57 -20.78 -22.55
C LEU A 45 -19.68 -19.77 -22.86
N PRO A 46 -20.97 -20.14 -22.72
CA PRO A 46 -22.08 -19.24 -23.03
C PRO A 46 -22.07 -17.99 -22.13
N GLY A 47 -22.71 -16.91 -22.58
CA GLY A 47 -22.91 -15.72 -21.75
C GLY A 47 -23.57 -16.08 -20.41
N LEU A 48 -23.05 -15.53 -19.32
CA LEU A 48 -23.54 -15.78 -17.97
C LEU A 48 -24.59 -14.73 -17.62
N TRP A 49 -25.75 -15.17 -17.13
CA TRP A 49 -26.69 -14.24 -16.53
C TRP A 49 -26.09 -13.67 -15.24
N LEU A 50 -26.14 -12.35 -15.08
CA LEU A 50 -25.46 -11.64 -13.99
C LEU A 50 -25.91 -12.15 -12.61
N HIS A 51 -27.18 -12.54 -12.46
CA HIS A 51 -27.71 -13.10 -11.21
C HIS A 51 -26.99 -14.39 -10.76
N GLN A 52 -26.37 -15.12 -11.69
CA GLN A 52 -25.62 -16.36 -11.42
C GLN A 52 -24.14 -16.08 -11.10
N ALA A 53 -23.66 -14.86 -11.35
CA ALA A 53 -22.27 -14.45 -11.14
C ALA A 53 -22.06 -13.74 -9.80
N PHE A 54 -23.11 -13.23 -9.17
CA PHE A 54 -22.99 -12.58 -7.85
C PHE A 54 -22.39 -13.54 -6.82
N PHE A 55 -21.33 -13.10 -6.15
CA PHE A 55 -20.62 -13.83 -5.10
C PHE A 55 -20.09 -15.21 -5.52
N SER A 56 -19.95 -15.45 -6.83
CA SER A 56 -19.46 -16.72 -7.39
C SER A 56 -18.28 -16.48 -8.34
N PRO A 57 -17.11 -16.05 -7.81
CA PRO A 57 -15.95 -15.74 -8.64
C PRO A 57 -15.48 -16.93 -9.48
N TRP A 58 -15.66 -18.17 -9.02
CA TRP A 58 -15.38 -19.40 -9.78
C TRP A 58 -16.31 -19.61 -10.99
N THR A 59 -17.52 -19.04 -10.99
CA THR A 59 -18.42 -19.09 -12.16
C THR A 59 -17.93 -18.15 -13.27
N LEU A 60 -17.26 -17.06 -12.90
CA LEU A 60 -16.58 -16.15 -13.83
C LEU A 60 -15.21 -16.69 -14.25
N LEU A 61 -14.51 -17.37 -13.35
CA LEU A 61 -13.15 -17.90 -13.50
C LEU A 61 -13.13 -19.41 -13.71
N ARG A 62 -14.09 -20.00 -14.43
CA ARG A 62 -14.04 -21.45 -14.69
C ARG A 62 -12.82 -21.76 -15.55
N GLY A 63 -11.73 -22.05 -14.84
CA GLY A 63 -10.49 -22.63 -15.26
C GLY A 63 -10.17 -23.70 -14.25
N GLY A 64 -10.47 -24.96 -14.58
CA GLY A 64 -9.99 -26.08 -13.77
C GLY A 64 -8.46 -26.07 -13.70
N TYR A 65 -7.87 -26.86 -12.80
CA TYR A 65 -6.42 -27.00 -12.68
C TYR A 65 -5.72 -27.14 -14.04
N ASN A 66 -6.29 -27.92 -14.97
CA ASN A 66 -5.78 -28.13 -16.31
C ASN A 66 -5.85 -26.92 -17.25
N GLU A 67 -6.86 -26.06 -17.14
CA GLU A 67 -6.94 -24.82 -17.95
C GLU A 67 -5.85 -23.83 -17.52
N TRP A 68 -5.57 -23.74 -16.22
CA TRP A 68 -4.46 -22.92 -15.73
C TRP A 68 -3.09 -23.52 -16.07
N ARG A 69 -2.98 -24.85 -16.13
CA ARG A 69 -1.78 -25.52 -16.66
C ARG A 69 -1.55 -25.14 -18.12
N GLU A 70 -2.59 -25.20 -18.95
CA GLU A 70 -2.51 -24.81 -20.36
C GLU A 70 -2.16 -23.32 -20.54
N PHE A 71 -2.78 -22.42 -19.78
CA PHE A 71 -2.42 -20.99 -19.74
C PHE A 71 -0.92 -20.77 -19.43
N CYS A 72 -0.33 -21.64 -18.63
CA CYS A 72 1.08 -21.64 -18.27
C CYS A 72 1.99 -22.43 -19.23
N GLY A 73 1.44 -22.97 -20.33
CA GLY A 73 2.19 -23.81 -21.28
C GLY A 73 2.59 -25.17 -20.72
N LEU A 74 1.96 -25.61 -19.63
CA LEU A 74 2.17 -26.92 -19.01
C LEU A 74 1.23 -27.96 -19.64
N PRO A 75 1.65 -29.24 -19.70
CA PRO A 75 0.82 -30.29 -20.28
C PRO A 75 -0.43 -30.52 -19.41
N ARG A 76 -1.55 -30.73 -20.11
CA ARG A 76 -2.82 -31.17 -19.54
C ARG A 76 -2.68 -32.58 -18.99
N LEU A 77 -3.30 -32.86 -17.84
CA LEU A 77 -3.25 -34.16 -17.19
C LEU A 77 -4.60 -34.85 -17.36
N GLU A 78 -4.66 -35.96 -18.09
CA GLU A 78 -5.93 -36.64 -18.39
C GLU A 78 -6.13 -37.87 -17.49
N THR A 79 -5.03 -38.52 -17.11
CA THR A 79 -5.09 -39.80 -16.41
C THR A 79 -4.51 -39.73 -14.99
N PRO A 80 -4.84 -40.72 -14.13
CA PRO A 80 -4.19 -40.87 -12.82
C PRO A 80 -2.65 -40.98 -12.90
N ALA A 81 -2.15 -41.58 -13.99
CA ALA A 81 -0.72 -41.68 -14.23
C ALA A 81 -0.10 -40.30 -14.52
N ASP A 82 -0.78 -39.46 -15.28
CA ASP A 82 -0.34 -38.09 -15.58
C ASP A 82 -0.32 -37.24 -14.29
N LEU A 83 -1.35 -37.36 -13.44
CA LEU A 83 -1.37 -36.65 -12.16
C LEU A 83 -0.20 -37.03 -11.26
N SER A 84 0.22 -38.30 -11.29
CA SER A 84 1.38 -38.80 -10.55
C SER A 84 2.72 -38.25 -11.05
N THR A 85 2.76 -37.67 -12.26
CA THR A 85 3.95 -36.96 -12.76
C THR A 85 4.07 -35.54 -12.18
N ALA A 86 2.93 -34.89 -11.94
CA ALA A 86 2.86 -33.55 -11.36
C ALA A 86 2.95 -33.56 -9.82
N ILE A 87 2.46 -34.63 -9.18
CA ILE A 87 2.37 -34.79 -7.74
C ILE A 87 3.12 -36.08 -7.34
N THR A 88 4.28 -35.97 -6.68
CA THR A 88 5.09 -37.14 -6.29
C THR A 88 4.41 -37.99 -5.22
N SER A 89 3.61 -37.39 -4.34
CA SER A 89 2.88 -38.14 -3.32
C SER A 89 1.68 -38.87 -3.91
N ARG A 90 1.85 -40.18 -4.17
CA ARG A 90 0.77 -41.05 -4.65
C ARG A 90 -0.46 -40.99 -3.76
N SER A 91 -0.27 -41.03 -2.44
CA SER A 91 -1.39 -40.95 -1.48
C SER A 91 -2.23 -39.68 -1.59
N VAL A 92 -1.60 -38.56 -1.97
CA VAL A 92 -2.30 -37.27 -2.17
C VAL A 92 -2.97 -37.27 -3.53
N ALA A 93 -2.27 -37.69 -4.59
CA ALA A 93 -2.84 -37.81 -5.92
C ALA A 93 -4.07 -38.72 -5.95
N ASP A 94 -4.01 -39.88 -5.29
CA ASP A 94 -5.12 -40.83 -5.20
C ASP A 94 -6.34 -40.22 -4.49
N LYS A 95 -6.13 -39.50 -3.38
CA LYS A 95 -7.21 -38.80 -2.65
C LYS A 95 -7.85 -37.68 -3.47
N ILE A 96 -7.03 -36.92 -4.21
CA ILE A 96 -7.52 -35.87 -5.11
C ILE A 96 -8.39 -36.49 -6.21
N LEU A 97 -7.95 -37.59 -6.82
CA LEU A 97 -8.70 -38.28 -7.85
C LEU A 97 -9.97 -38.95 -7.31
N ASP A 98 -9.92 -39.55 -6.12
CA ASP A 98 -11.13 -40.10 -5.52
C ASP A 98 -12.16 -39.02 -5.21
N LEU A 99 -11.74 -37.81 -4.83
CA LEU A 99 -12.65 -36.70 -4.59
C LEU A 99 -13.20 -36.08 -5.88
N TYR A 100 -12.32 -35.68 -6.80
CA TYR A 100 -12.67 -34.88 -7.98
C TYR A 100 -13.02 -35.71 -9.23
N LYS A 101 -12.75 -37.02 -9.18
CA LYS A 101 -12.95 -38.03 -10.24
C LYS A 101 -12.13 -37.82 -11.52
N HIS A 102 -11.78 -36.58 -11.87
CA HIS A 102 -11.00 -36.21 -13.04
C HIS A 102 -10.08 -35.00 -12.74
N PRO A 103 -8.84 -34.94 -13.27
CA PRO A 103 -7.93 -33.81 -13.04
C PRO A 103 -8.48 -32.44 -13.51
N ASP A 104 -9.32 -32.41 -14.54
CA ASP A 104 -9.99 -31.18 -15.00
C ASP A 104 -10.86 -30.51 -13.94
N ASN A 105 -11.42 -31.32 -13.04
CA ASN A 105 -12.31 -30.82 -12.01
C ASN A 105 -11.55 -30.30 -10.78
N VAL A 106 -10.24 -30.55 -10.70
CA VAL A 106 -9.43 -30.16 -9.54
C VAL A 106 -9.34 -28.65 -9.47
N ASP A 107 -9.61 -28.09 -8.29
CA ASP A 107 -9.45 -26.66 -8.03
C ASP A 107 -7.98 -26.24 -8.19
N VAL A 108 -7.74 -25.13 -8.88
CA VAL A 108 -6.39 -24.60 -9.13
C VAL A 108 -5.58 -24.42 -7.84
N TRP A 109 -6.24 -24.04 -6.74
CA TRP A 109 -5.58 -23.86 -5.45
C TRP A 109 -5.03 -25.19 -4.92
N LEU A 110 -5.86 -26.24 -4.92
CA LEU A 110 -5.46 -27.56 -4.47
C LEU A 110 -4.43 -28.19 -5.40
N GLY A 111 -4.65 -28.09 -6.73
CA GLY A 111 -3.74 -28.62 -7.74
C GLY A 111 -2.36 -27.98 -7.65
N GLY A 112 -2.29 -26.65 -7.62
CA GLY A 112 -1.01 -25.94 -7.56
C GLY A 112 -0.24 -26.10 -6.24
N LEU A 113 -0.93 -26.31 -5.10
CA LEU A 113 -0.27 -26.66 -3.83
C LEU A 113 0.29 -28.08 -3.81
N ALA A 114 -0.39 -29.00 -4.50
CA ALA A 114 0.00 -30.41 -4.51
C ALA A 114 1.15 -30.69 -5.49
N GLU A 115 1.42 -29.80 -6.45
CA GLU A 115 2.53 -29.94 -7.40
C GLU A 115 3.90 -30.01 -6.71
N ASN A 116 4.79 -30.78 -7.32
CA ASN A 116 6.18 -30.88 -6.88
C ASN A 116 6.91 -29.54 -6.99
N PHE A 117 7.61 -29.16 -5.93
CA PHE A 117 8.35 -27.91 -5.91
C PHE A 117 9.48 -27.90 -6.95
N LEU A 118 9.63 -26.75 -7.63
CA LEU A 118 10.78 -26.51 -8.49
C LEU A 118 12.09 -26.45 -7.66
N PRO A 119 13.26 -26.74 -8.26
CA PRO A 119 14.54 -26.64 -7.56
C PRO A 119 14.76 -25.25 -6.96
N ARG A 120 15.05 -25.20 -5.65
CA ARG A 120 15.22 -23.97 -4.85
C ARG A 120 13.96 -23.08 -4.74
N ALA A 121 12.79 -23.57 -5.13
CA ALA A 121 11.52 -22.89 -4.96
C ALA A 121 10.68 -23.53 -3.83
N ARG A 122 9.61 -22.84 -3.44
CA ARG A 122 8.57 -23.34 -2.52
C ARG A 122 7.23 -23.59 -3.21
N THR A 123 7.21 -23.53 -4.54
CA THR A 123 6.02 -23.69 -5.37
C THR A 123 6.31 -24.63 -6.52
N GLY A 124 5.27 -25.30 -7.00
CA GLY A 124 5.33 -26.08 -8.24
C GLY A 124 5.30 -25.21 -9.50
N PRO A 125 5.47 -25.83 -10.69
CA PRO A 125 5.47 -25.14 -11.98
C PRO A 125 4.29 -24.19 -12.22
N LEU A 126 3.07 -24.61 -11.85
CA LEU A 126 1.87 -23.82 -12.08
C LEU A 126 1.87 -22.54 -11.25
N PHE A 127 2.06 -22.66 -9.95
CA PHE A 127 2.10 -21.48 -9.07
C PHE A 127 3.31 -20.60 -9.34
N ALA A 128 4.47 -21.16 -9.70
CA ALA A 128 5.61 -20.38 -10.14
C ALA A 128 5.28 -19.54 -11.39
N CYS A 129 4.57 -20.10 -12.37
CA CYS A 129 4.10 -19.38 -13.53
C CYS A 129 3.09 -18.27 -13.18
N LEU A 130 2.03 -18.59 -12.42
CA LEU A 130 0.96 -17.64 -12.09
C LEU A 130 1.50 -16.48 -11.25
N ILE A 131 2.24 -16.77 -10.18
CA ILE A 131 2.86 -15.76 -9.32
C ILE A 131 3.89 -14.95 -10.13
N GLY A 132 4.73 -15.61 -10.92
CA GLY A 132 5.75 -14.95 -11.73
C GLY A 132 5.15 -13.98 -12.76
N LYS A 133 4.09 -14.39 -13.48
CA LYS A 133 3.36 -13.52 -14.42
C LYS A 133 2.74 -12.32 -13.70
N GLN A 134 2.11 -12.53 -12.55
CA GLN A 134 1.50 -11.43 -11.78
C GLN A 134 2.54 -10.45 -11.24
N MET A 135 3.63 -10.95 -10.64
CA MET A 135 4.71 -10.10 -10.11
C MET A 135 5.41 -9.32 -11.23
N LYS A 136 5.62 -9.95 -12.39
CA LYS A 136 6.13 -9.26 -13.59
C LYS A 136 5.18 -8.15 -14.04
N ALA A 137 3.87 -8.42 -14.09
CA ALA A 137 2.88 -7.41 -14.50
C ALA A 137 2.82 -6.23 -13.51
N LEU A 138 2.89 -6.49 -12.20
CA LEU A 138 2.97 -5.44 -11.18
C LEU A 138 4.21 -4.57 -11.37
N ARG A 139 5.36 -5.19 -11.59
CA ARG A 139 6.62 -4.47 -11.83
C ARG A 139 6.60 -3.66 -13.12
N ASP A 140 6.26 -4.29 -14.24
CA ASP A 140 6.35 -3.68 -15.56
C ASP A 140 5.23 -2.64 -15.80
N GLY A 141 4.11 -2.75 -15.08
CA GLY A 141 2.96 -1.85 -15.16
C GLY A 141 2.97 -0.70 -14.15
N ASP A 142 3.93 -0.69 -13.21
CA ASP A 142 4.06 0.39 -12.23
C ASP A 142 4.95 1.50 -12.77
N TRP A 143 4.32 2.65 -13.06
CA TRP A 143 5.02 3.86 -13.49
C TRP A 143 6.08 4.31 -12.47
N PHE A 144 5.77 4.12 -11.18
CA PHE A 144 6.61 4.51 -10.04
C PHE A 144 7.52 3.38 -9.55
N TRP A 145 7.72 2.32 -10.35
CA TRP A 145 8.67 1.27 -10.01
C TRP A 145 10.06 1.86 -9.72
N TRP A 146 10.65 1.51 -8.58
CA TRP A 146 11.82 2.20 -8.03
C TRP A 146 13.08 2.18 -8.94
N GLU A 147 13.24 1.16 -9.80
CA GLU A 147 14.34 1.08 -10.77
C GLU A 147 14.11 1.96 -12.01
N ASN A 148 12.91 2.50 -12.18
CA ASN A 148 12.60 3.37 -13.31
C ASN A 148 13.41 4.67 -13.20
N SER A 149 13.98 5.11 -14.32
CA SER A 149 15.06 6.10 -14.36
C SER A 149 14.66 7.48 -13.80
N HIS A 150 13.37 7.79 -13.84
CA HIS A 150 12.81 9.08 -13.42
C HIS A 150 12.28 9.09 -11.98
N VAL A 151 12.24 7.94 -11.29
CA VAL A 151 11.69 7.84 -9.93
C VAL A 151 12.74 8.23 -8.89
N PHE A 152 13.94 7.67 -9.01
CA PHE A 152 15.08 7.98 -8.15
C PHE A 152 16.30 8.37 -8.97
N THR A 153 17.22 9.13 -8.37
CA THR A 153 18.55 9.36 -8.95
C THR A 153 19.42 8.10 -8.84
N ASP A 154 20.52 8.04 -9.61
CA ASP A 154 21.49 6.93 -9.49
C ASP A 154 22.11 6.82 -8.09
N ALA A 155 22.32 7.96 -7.42
CA ALA A 155 22.84 7.98 -6.06
C ALA A 155 21.82 7.38 -5.08
N GLN A 156 20.55 7.76 -5.20
CA GLN A 156 19.47 7.23 -4.38
C GLN A 156 19.25 5.73 -4.62
N ARG A 157 19.28 5.25 -5.87
CA ARG A 157 19.15 3.81 -6.19
C ARG A 157 20.24 2.97 -5.53
N ARG A 158 21.50 3.43 -5.55
CA ARG A 158 22.61 2.72 -4.89
C ARG A 158 22.44 2.62 -3.38
N GLU A 159 21.74 3.57 -2.75
CA GLU A 159 21.43 3.50 -1.33
C GLU A 159 20.24 2.56 -1.06
N LEU A 160 19.22 2.54 -1.92
CA LEU A 160 18.09 1.60 -1.82
C LEU A 160 18.51 0.14 -2.01
N GLU A 161 19.50 -0.15 -2.87
CA GLU A 161 20.02 -1.50 -3.08
C GLU A 161 20.68 -2.11 -1.83
N LYS A 162 21.11 -1.29 -0.86
CA LYS A 162 21.72 -1.76 0.39
C LYS A 162 20.69 -2.21 1.43
N HIS A 163 19.42 -1.84 1.26
CA HIS A 163 18.40 -2.11 2.27
C HIS A 163 18.15 -3.62 2.40
N SER A 164 17.91 -4.06 3.64
CA SER A 164 17.47 -5.42 3.97
C SER A 164 16.36 -5.38 5.02
N LEU A 165 15.54 -6.43 5.10
CA LEU A 165 14.57 -6.58 6.19
C LEU A 165 15.27 -6.67 7.55
N SER A 166 16.47 -7.28 7.60
CA SER A 166 17.29 -7.36 8.81
C SER A 166 17.68 -5.96 9.32
N ARG A 167 18.03 -5.03 8.41
CA ARG A 167 18.29 -3.64 8.79
C ARG A 167 17.06 -2.95 9.35
N VAL A 168 15.89 -3.15 8.72
CA VAL A 168 14.61 -2.59 9.20
C VAL A 168 14.32 -3.07 10.62
N ILE A 169 14.57 -4.34 10.92
CA ILE A 169 14.43 -4.88 12.28
C ILE A 169 15.41 -4.21 13.24
N CYS A 170 16.68 -4.05 12.88
CA CYS A 170 17.67 -3.37 13.72
C CYS A 170 17.29 -1.91 14.04
N ASP A 171 16.78 -1.15 13.06
CA ASP A 171 16.44 0.27 13.25
C ASP A 171 15.17 0.49 14.08
N ASN A 172 14.24 -0.47 14.07
CA ASN A 172 12.89 -0.29 14.63
C ASN A 172 12.62 -1.19 15.84
N THR A 173 13.62 -1.92 16.34
CA THR A 173 13.48 -2.80 17.50
C THR A 173 14.68 -2.65 18.44
N GLY A 174 14.59 -3.24 19.64
CA GLY A 174 15.72 -3.29 20.60
C GLY A 174 16.71 -4.45 20.36
N LEU A 175 16.62 -5.15 19.23
CA LEU A 175 17.49 -6.29 18.94
C LEU A 175 18.87 -5.81 18.49
N THR A 176 19.92 -6.45 19.01
CA THR A 176 21.32 -6.12 18.68
C THR A 176 21.95 -7.10 17.70
N ARG A 177 21.32 -8.26 17.47
CA ARG A 177 21.81 -9.27 16.53
C ARG A 177 20.67 -9.82 15.69
N VAL A 178 20.93 -9.98 14.40
CA VAL A 178 19.96 -10.43 13.39
C VAL A 178 20.63 -11.35 12.38
N PRO A 179 19.89 -12.24 11.69
CA PRO A 179 20.42 -12.95 10.53
C PRO A 179 20.69 -11.96 9.39
N VAL A 180 21.71 -12.21 8.56
CA VAL A 180 22.02 -11.35 7.40
C VAL A 180 20.88 -11.36 6.37
N ASP A 181 20.30 -12.53 6.11
CA ASP A 181 19.09 -12.70 5.29
C ASP A 181 17.94 -13.22 6.16
N ALA A 182 16.98 -12.34 6.47
CA ALA A 182 15.83 -12.66 7.31
C ALA A 182 14.89 -13.74 6.72
N PHE A 183 15.02 -14.09 5.44
CA PHE A 183 14.20 -15.12 4.81
C PHE A 183 14.82 -16.53 4.89
N GLN A 184 16.08 -16.62 5.33
CA GLN A 184 16.76 -17.91 5.55
C GLN A 184 16.70 -18.30 7.02
N VAL A 185 16.52 -19.60 7.26
CA VAL A 185 16.52 -20.15 8.61
C VAL A 185 17.97 -20.18 9.11
N GLY A 186 18.33 -19.23 9.98
CA GLY A 186 19.61 -19.19 10.68
C GLY A 186 19.56 -19.84 12.06
N LYS A 187 20.70 -20.35 12.53
CA LYS A 187 20.93 -20.83 13.89
C LYS A 187 21.62 -19.76 14.70
N PHE A 188 21.07 -19.47 15.87
CA PHE A 188 21.71 -18.57 16.82
C PHE A 188 22.69 -19.35 17.70
N PRO A 189 23.92 -18.84 17.94
CA PRO A 189 24.43 -17.52 17.53
C PRO A 189 25.20 -17.48 16.21
N GLU A 190 25.42 -18.62 15.55
CA GLU A 190 26.39 -18.75 14.44
C GLU A 190 26.02 -17.92 13.21
N ASP A 191 24.74 -17.89 12.85
CA ASP A 191 24.23 -17.23 11.64
C ASP A 191 23.71 -15.80 11.90
N PHE A 192 23.98 -15.25 13.09
CA PHE A 192 23.50 -13.95 13.54
C PHE A 192 24.65 -12.96 13.68
N GLU A 193 24.55 -11.84 12.98
CA GLU A 193 25.53 -10.75 13.03
C GLU A 193 25.06 -9.59 13.91
N SER A 194 25.98 -8.70 14.31
CA SER A 194 25.63 -7.47 15.02
C SER A 194 24.86 -6.53 14.10
N CYS A 195 23.86 -5.82 14.63
CA CYS A 195 23.18 -4.77 13.88
C CYS A 195 24.12 -3.67 13.37
N ASP A 196 25.29 -3.49 13.98
CA ASP A 196 26.31 -2.54 13.51
C ASP A 196 27.00 -2.97 12.21
N SER A 197 27.03 -4.28 11.89
CA SER A 197 27.60 -4.77 10.63
C SER A 197 26.58 -4.82 9.49
N ILE A 198 25.29 -4.67 9.77
CA ILE A 198 24.22 -4.69 8.77
C ILE A 198 24.13 -3.31 8.08
N PRO A 199 24.37 -3.22 6.75
CA PRO A 199 24.35 -1.96 6.02
C PRO A 199 23.01 -1.22 6.15
N GLY A 200 23.10 0.08 6.40
CA GLY A 200 21.96 1.02 6.40
C GLY A 200 21.86 1.83 5.11
N VAL A 201 20.70 2.43 4.89
CA VAL A 201 20.48 3.40 3.80
C VAL A 201 21.03 4.76 4.24
N ASN A 202 21.89 5.38 3.43
CA ASN A 202 22.34 6.74 3.71
C ASN A 202 21.38 7.78 3.09
N LEU A 203 20.59 8.45 3.94
CA LEU A 203 19.60 9.44 3.50
C LEU A 203 20.21 10.78 3.04
N GLU A 204 21.53 10.99 3.17
CA GLU A 204 22.19 12.16 2.58
C GLU A 204 22.02 12.20 1.04
N ALA A 205 21.79 11.06 0.39
CA ALA A 205 21.50 11.01 -1.05
C ALA A 205 20.14 11.66 -1.42
N TRP A 206 19.26 11.91 -0.45
CA TRP A 206 18.01 12.67 -0.62
C TRP A 206 18.14 14.12 -0.18
N ARG A 207 19.31 14.55 0.27
CA ARG A 207 19.51 15.94 0.68
C ARG A 207 19.41 16.85 -0.54
N GLU A 208 18.37 17.65 -0.57
CA GLU A 208 18.18 18.67 -1.60
C GLU A 208 19.20 19.80 -1.38
N THR A 209 20.06 20.01 -2.38
CA THR A 209 21.02 21.13 -2.38
C THR A 209 20.47 22.26 -3.22
N PHE A 210 20.28 23.42 -2.61
CA PHE A 210 19.96 24.65 -3.32
C PHE A 210 21.24 25.20 -3.99
N PRO A 211 21.16 25.70 -5.23
CA PRO A 211 22.29 26.39 -5.87
C PRO A 211 22.78 27.53 -4.97
N GLN A 212 24.08 27.54 -4.66
CA GLN A 212 24.71 28.58 -3.81
C GLN A 212 24.65 29.99 -4.41
N ASP A 213 24.43 30.11 -5.73
CA ASP A 213 24.42 31.38 -6.47
C ASP A 213 23.06 32.08 -6.50
N ASP A 214 22.07 31.55 -5.80
CA ASP A 214 20.73 32.09 -5.79
C ASP A 214 20.45 32.83 -4.47
N LYS A 215 19.99 34.08 -4.52
CA LYS A 215 19.78 34.92 -3.32
C LYS A 215 18.77 34.32 -2.33
N CYS A 216 17.96 33.38 -2.78
CA CYS A 216 17.09 32.57 -1.94
C CYS A 216 17.93 31.43 -1.35
N GLY A 217 18.40 31.62 -0.12
CA GLY A 217 19.13 30.61 0.65
C GLY A 217 18.26 29.44 1.08
N PHE A 218 18.86 28.49 1.81
CA PHE A 218 18.13 27.36 2.39
C PHE A 218 16.96 27.87 3.24
N PRO A 219 15.75 27.33 3.10
CA PRO A 219 14.59 27.81 3.85
C PRO A 219 14.79 27.59 5.34
N GLU A 220 14.43 28.57 6.17
CA GLU A 220 14.50 28.37 7.62
C GLU A 220 13.50 27.30 8.05
N SER A 221 13.95 26.39 8.92
CA SER A 221 13.08 25.38 9.50
C SER A 221 12.00 26.04 10.35
N VAL A 222 10.72 25.71 10.10
CA VAL A 222 9.60 26.18 10.92
C VAL A 222 9.36 25.22 12.07
N GLU A 223 9.37 25.72 13.31
CA GLU A 223 9.08 24.90 14.49
C GLU A 223 7.67 24.29 14.39
N ASN A 224 7.55 22.97 14.56
CA ASN A 224 6.30 22.22 14.39
C ASN A 224 5.67 22.31 12.98
N GLY A 225 6.46 22.70 11.98
CA GLY A 225 6.10 22.68 10.57
C GLY A 225 7.12 21.93 9.72
N ASP A 226 6.83 21.88 8.43
CA ASP A 226 7.69 21.35 7.38
C ASP A 226 7.44 22.14 6.08
N PHE A 227 8.29 21.97 5.07
CA PHE A 227 8.11 22.58 3.77
C PHE A 227 8.47 21.64 2.63
N VAL A 228 7.79 21.82 1.49
CA VAL A 228 8.08 21.14 0.23
C VAL A 228 8.59 22.15 -0.78
N HIS A 229 9.68 21.80 -1.45
CA HIS A 229 10.19 22.59 -2.57
C HIS A 229 9.50 22.16 -3.88
N CYS A 230 8.95 23.15 -4.58
CA CYS A 230 8.23 23.00 -5.84
C CYS A 230 8.84 23.91 -6.92
N GLU A 231 8.74 23.50 -8.17
CA GLU A 231 9.09 24.34 -9.32
C GLU A 231 7.84 24.58 -10.18
N GLU A 232 7.37 25.83 -10.22
CA GLU A 232 6.17 26.22 -10.96
C GLU A 232 6.55 27.25 -12.03
N SER A 233 6.39 26.88 -13.31
CA SER A 233 6.72 27.75 -14.46
C SER A 233 8.17 28.30 -14.43
N GLY A 234 9.13 27.49 -13.95
CA GLY A 234 10.54 27.87 -13.81
C GLY A 234 10.83 28.82 -12.64
N ARG A 235 9.86 29.05 -11.74
CA ARG A 235 10.05 29.76 -10.48
C ARG A 235 10.06 28.76 -9.33
N ARG A 236 10.99 28.94 -8.41
CA ARG A 236 11.08 28.12 -7.19
C ARG A 236 10.05 28.61 -6.18
N VAL A 237 9.26 27.67 -5.68
CA VAL A 237 8.18 27.90 -4.72
C VAL A 237 8.38 26.95 -3.54
N LEU A 238 8.27 27.46 -2.32
CA LEU A 238 8.19 26.63 -1.12
C LEU A 238 6.76 26.61 -0.65
N VAL A 239 6.26 25.41 -0.33
CA VAL A 239 4.94 25.20 0.26
C VAL A 239 5.13 24.70 1.67
N TYR A 240 4.78 25.52 2.66
CA TYR A 240 4.87 25.19 4.07
C TYR A 240 3.61 24.48 4.55
N SER A 241 3.79 23.55 5.48
CA SER A 241 2.70 22.84 6.14
C SER A 241 3.00 22.72 7.64
N CYS A 242 1.95 22.72 8.46
CA CYS A 242 2.10 22.50 9.90
C CYS A 242 1.78 21.06 10.26
N ARG A 243 2.45 20.55 11.30
CA ARG A 243 2.13 19.23 11.87
C ARG A 243 0.71 19.25 12.44
N HIS A 244 0.11 18.07 12.55
CA HIS A 244 -1.22 17.92 13.16
C HIS A 244 -1.27 18.58 14.55
N GLY A 245 -2.34 19.32 14.85
CA GLY A 245 -2.50 20.11 16.09
C GLY A 245 -1.94 21.54 16.01
N TYR A 246 -1.41 21.96 14.87
CA TYR A 246 -0.90 23.31 14.64
C TYR A 246 -1.56 23.95 13.41
N GLU A 247 -1.79 25.25 13.49
CA GLU A 247 -2.35 26.08 12.43
C GLU A 247 -1.27 27.00 11.85
N LEU A 248 -1.25 27.12 10.52
CA LEU A 248 -0.29 27.92 9.79
C LEU A 248 -0.66 29.41 9.85
N GLN A 249 0.22 30.21 10.44
CA GLN A 249 0.09 31.66 10.56
C GLN A 249 1.09 32.33 9.63
N GLY A 250 0.60 32.84 8.50
CA GLY A 250 1.43 33.48 7.48
C GLY A 250 1.05 32.99 6.09
N ARG A 251 1.99 33.12 5.15
CA ARG A 251 1.80 32.67 3.78
C ARG A 251 2.23 31.22 3.65
N GLU A 252 1.34 30.37 3.16
CA GLU A 252 1.63 28.96 2.88
C GLU A 252 2.71 28.83 1.80
N GLN A 253 2.70 29.73 0.80
CA GLN A 253 3.57 29.64 -0.37
C GLN A 253 4.52 30.85 -0.48
N LEU A 254 5.82 30.56 -0.52
CA LEU A 254 6.87 31.55 -0.73
C LEU A 254 7.49 31.35 -2.11
N THR A 255 7.59 32.42 -2.89
CA THR A 255 8.19 32.38 -4.23
C THR A 255 9.56 33.05 -4.19
N CYS A 256 10.56 32.39 -4.76
CA CYS A 256 11.89 32.97 -4.89
C CYS A 256 11.91 34.06 -5.98
N THR A 257 12.42 35.24 -5.61
CA THR A 257 12.59 36.40 -6.51
C THR A 257 14.08 36.77 -6.64
N GLN A 258 14.40 37.73 -7.51
CA GLN A 258 15.77 38.25 -7.69
C GLN A 258 16.35 38.95 -6.43
N GLU A 259 15.52 39.24 -5.43
CA GLU A 259 15.92 39.86 -4.17
C GLU A 259 15.91 38.89 -2.98
N GLY A 260 15.52 37.63 -3.19
CA GLY A 260 15.32 36.64 -2.13
C GLY A 260 13.88 36.12 -2.09
N TRP A 261 13.49 35.47 -0.99
CA TRP A 261 12.12 35.03 -0.75
C TRP A 261 11.18 36.25 -0.68
N ASP A 262 10.03 36.19 -1.35
CA ASP A 262 9.05 37.28 -1.40
C ASP A 262 8.41 37.58 -0.03
N PHE A 263 8.38 36.61 0.87
CA PHE A 263 7.86 36.72 2.23
C PHE A 263 8.75 35.98 3.26
N GLN A 264 8.52 36.26 4.54
CA GLN A 264 9.12 35.49 5.64
C GLN A 264 8.41 34.14 5.82
N PRO A 265 9.13 33.09 6.28
CA PRO A 265 8.53 31.79 6.58
C PRO A 265 7.35 31.92 7.57
N PRO A 266 6.26 31.14 7.38
CA PRO A 266 5.13 31.16 8.29
C PRO A 266 5.46 30.51 9.63
N LEU A 267 4.61 30.73 10.63
CA LEU A 267 4.73 30.13 11.95
C LEU A 267 3.63 29.09 12.17
N CYS A 268 3.97 27.94 12.72
CA CYS A 268 2.99 26.95 13.14
C CYS A 268 2.58 27.20 14.59
N LYS A 269 1.37 27.74 14.76
CA LYS A 269 0.83 28.06 16.08
C LYS A 269 -0.04 26.90 16.56
N ASP A 270 0.19 26.51 17.81
CA ASP A 270 -0.63 25.50 18.50
C ASP A 270 -2.13 25.85 18.41
N VAL A 271 -2.93 24.90 17.94
CA VAL A 271 -4.39 25.02 17.92
C VAL A 271 -4.89 24.76 19.32
N ASN A 272 -5.70 25.67 19.86
CA ASN A 272 -6.35 25.43 21.14
C ASN A 272 -7.70 24.76 20.91
N GLU A 273 -7.72 23.42 20.83
CA GLU A 273 -8.97 22.69 20.59
C GLU A 273 -9.98 22.88 21.72
N CYS A 274 -9.51 23.19 22.94
CA CYS A 274 -10.38 23.48 24.08
C CYS A 274 -11.11 24.83 23.99
N ALA A 275 -10.70 25.73 23.08
CA ALA A 275 -11.36 27.01 22.86
C ALA A 275 -12.54 26.91 21.88
N ASP A 276 -12.67 25.80 21.15
CA ASP A 276 -13.81 25.57 20.26
C ASP A 276 -15.06 25.20 21.08
N GLY A 277 -15.92 26.20 21.30
CA GLY A 277 -17.19 26.01 22.00
C GLY A 277 -18.29 25.36 21.14
N ALA A 278 -18.13 25.31 19.81
CA ALA A 278 -19.11 24.69 18.92
C ALA A 278 -18.90 23.17 18.83
N HIS A 279 -17.65 22.72 18.85
CA HIS A 279 -17.28 21.31 18.82
C HIS A 279 -16.23 20.99 19.90
N PRO A 280 -16.62 20.99 21.19
CA PRO A 280 -15.68 20.70 22.27
C PRO A 280 -15.09 19.28 22.10
N PRO A 281 -13.77 19.12 22.21
CA PRO A 281 -13.11 17.86 21.87
C PRO A 281 -13.28 16.79 22.97
N CYS A 282 -13.60 17.19 24.19
CA CYS A 282 -13.89 16.33 25.33
C CYS A 282 -15.40 16.21 25.56
N HIS A 283 -15.84 15.07 26.12
CA HIS A 283 -17.23 14.91 26.55
C HIS A 283 -17.55 15.89 27.69
N ALA A 284 -18.83 16.23 27.88
CA ALA A 284 -19.28 17.16 28.93
C ALA A 284 -18.89 16.73 30.36
N SER A 285 -18.58 15.44 30.56
CA SER A 285 -18.09 14.89 31.83
C SER A 285 -16.62 15.18 32.12
N ALA A 286 -15.84 15.62 31.12
CA ALA A 286 -14.40 15.82 31.22
C ALA A 286 -14.01 17.29 30.97
N ARG A 287 -12.98 17.77 31.67
CA ARG A 287 -12.42 19.11 31.46
C ARG A 287 -11.30 19.05 30.44
N CYS A 288 -11.43 19.81 29.35
CA CYS A 288 -10.39 19.94 28.35
C CYS A 288 -9.19 20.75 28.86
N ARG A 289 -7.97 20.24 28.65
CA ARG A 289 -6.70 20.95 28.87
C ARG A 289 -5.92 20.97 27.56
N ASN A 290 -5.66 22.17 27.06
CA ASN A 290 -4.84 22.35 25.87
C ASN A 290 -3.38 21.99 26.14
N THR A 291 -2.73 21.34 25.19
CA THR A 291 -1.30 20.97 25.24
C THR A 291 -0.64 21.34 23.92
N LYS A 292 0.70 21.38 23.86
CA LYS A 292 1.37 21.66 22.59
C LYS A 292 1.17 20.48 21.62
N GLY A 293 0.52 20.72 20.48
CA GLY A 293 0.22 19.76 19.43
C GLY A 293 -1.04 18.92 19.66
N GLY A 294 -1.90 19.29 20.62
CA GLY A 294 -3.17 18.61 20.86
C GLY A 294 -3.77 18.94 22.22
N PHE A 295 -4.69 18.11 22.71
CA PHE A 295 -5.38 18.33 23.98
C PHE A 295 -5.44 17.07 24.84
N GLN A 296 -5.76 17.24 26.12
CA GLN A 296 -6.04 16.16 27.05
C GLN A 296 -7.34 16.41 27.80
N CYS A 297 -8.18 15.38 27.91
CA CYS A 297 -9.40 15.42 28.72
C CYS A 297 -9.07 14.95 30.14
N LEU A 298 -9.46 15.73 31.15
CA LEU A 298 -9.18 15.46 32.55
C LEU A 298 -10.49 15.21 33.31
N CYS A 299 -10.50 14.15 34.11
CA CYS A 299 -11.61 13.82 34.99
C CYS A 299 -11.41 14.45 36.37
N ALA A 300 -12.52 14.72 37.04
CA ALA A 300 -12.51 15.07 38.45
C ALA A 300 -12.57 13.78 39.28
N ASP A 301 -11.81 13.74 40.38
CA ASP A 301 -11.88 12.61 41.31
C ASP A 301 -13.33 12.41 41.80
N PRO A 302 -13.85 11.16 41.86
CA PRO A 302 -13.16 9.87 41.74
C PRO A 302 -13.24 9.21 40.35
N TYR A 303 -13.60 9.94 39.29
CA TYR A 303 -13.84 9.37 37.96
C TYR A 303 -12.54 9.18 37.18
N GLU A 304 -12.45 8.11 36.40
CA GLU A 304 -11.29 7.79 35.56
C GLU A 304 -11.61 8.02 34.07
N LEU A 305 -10.56 8.23 33.27
CA LEU A 305 -10.72 8.45 31.84
C LEU A 305 -11.03 7.12 31.15
N GLY A 306 -12.15 7.05 30.43
CA GLY A 306 -12.55 5.87 29.67
C GLY A 306 -11.62 5.57 28.49
N ASP A 307 -11.78 4.40 27.88
CA ASP A 307 -10.96 3.92 26.75
C ASP A 307 -11.00 4.84 25.51
N ASP A 308 -12.03 5.68 25.40
CA ASP A 308 -12.15 6.68 24.33
C ASP A 308 -11.24 7.91 24.53
N GLY A 309 -10.59 8.02 25.69
CA GLY A 309 -9.72 9.14 26.07
C GLY A 309 -10.45 10.47 26.22
N ARG A 310 -11.79 10.49 26.22
CA ARG A 310 -12.61 11.71 26.15
C ARG A 310 -13.72 11.77 27.18
N THR A 311 -14.15 10.61 27.70
CA THR A 311 -15.26 10.48 28.65
C THR A 311 -14.73 10.09 30.03
N CYS A 312 -15.41 10.55 31.08
CA CYS A 312 -15.10 10.16 32.46
C CYS A 312 -16.12 9.13 32.92
N VAL A 313 -15.64 8.01 33.45
CA VAL A 313 -16.42 6.86 33.92
C VAL A 313 -16.13 6.52 35.38
#